data_AF-A0A7S4NZZ7-F1
#
_entry.id   AF-A0A7S4NZZ7-F1
#
_cell.length_a   1.000
_cell.length_b   1.000
_cell.length_c   1.000
_cell.angle_alpha   90.00
_cell.angle_beta   90.00
_cell.angle_gamma   90.00
#
_symmetry.space_group_name_H-M   'P 1'
#
loop_
_entity.id
_entity.type
_entity.pdbx_description
1 polymer ?
#
loop_
_entity_poly.entity_id
_entity_poly.type
_entity_poly.pdbx_seq_one_letter_code
_entity_poly.pdbx_strand_id
1 'polypeptide(L)'
;GTSRDCSVVWKHLASVRPILADDASELEGITRAWQEGAISNYHYLMHLNSMADRSFNDIAQYPVFPWVIRDYDSDELDLESEETFRDLSRPIGALNEERLARLIDRYHTMEDPKYLYGTHYSTPAYVVYYLVRSAPQHALRVHGGKFDHADRAFASIKGTWEMCLTNSADV
;
A
#
# COMPACT_ATOMS: atom_id res chain seq x y z
N GLY A 1 24.19 -16.65 5.66
CA GLY A 1 22.93 -16.59 6.45
C GLY A 1 22.52 -15.14 6.49
N THR A 2 21.28 -14.75 6.24
CA THR A 2 19.97 -15.37 6.44
C THR A 2 19.11 -15.19 5.18
N SER A 3 19.15 -16.16 4.26
CA SER A 3 18.08 -16.30 3.25
C SER A 3 16.90 -16.93 3.96
N ARG A 4 16.16 -16.14 4.74
CA ARG A 4 14.82 -16.56 5.17
C ARG A 4 13.95 -16.50 3.92
N ASP A 5 13.68 -17.71 3.44
CA ASP A 5 12.98 -18.11 2.25
C ASP A 5 11.80 -17.20 1.85
N CYS A 6 12.05 -16.25 0.94
CA CYS A 6 11.02 -15.43 0.30
C CYS A 6 9.92 -16.30 -0.35
N SER A 7 10.22 -17.57 -0.68
CA SER A 7 9.23 -18.50 -1.21
C SER A 7 8.17 -18.89 -0.18
N VAL A 8 8.46 -18.86 1.13
CA VAL A 8 7.48 -19.14 2.18
C VAL A 8 6.48 -17.99 2.29
N VAL A 9 6.96 -16.74 2.30
CA VAL A 9 6.09 -15.55 2.33
C VAL A 9 5.21 -15.51 1.08
N TRP A 10 5.79 -15.76 -0.10
CA TRP A 10 5.03 -15.81 -1.34
C TRP A 10 4.00 -16.94 -1.36
N LYS A 11 4.38 -18.16 -0.95
CA LYS A 11 3.45 -19.29 -0.85
C LYS A 11 2.32 -18.99 0.13
N HIS A 12 2.61 -18.33 1.25
CA HIS A 12 1.60 -17.92 2.20
C HIS A 12 0.63 -16.91 1.59
N LEU A 13 1.13 -15.81 1.00
CA LEU A 13 0.30 -14.80 0.34
C LEU A 13 -0.54 -15.39 -0.80
N ALA A 14 0.06 -16.21 -1.66
CA ALA A 14 -0.63 -16.89 -2.75
C ALA A 14 -1.63 -17.96 -2.27
N SER A 15 -1.46 -18.48 -1.04
CA SER A 15 -2.40 -19.44 -0.44
C SER A 15 -3.60 -18.77 0.23
N VAL A 16 -3.54 -17.45 0.49
CA VAL A 16 -4.68 -16.69 0.97
C VAL A 16 -5.70 -16.63 -0.16
N ARG A 17 -6.71 -17.50 -0.07
CA ARG A 17 -7.84 -17.48 -1.00
C ARG A 17 -8.62 -16.18 -0.79
N PRO A 18 -9.12 -15.54 -1.86
CA PRO A 18 -10.16 -14.54 -1.71
C PRO A 18 -11.31 -15.18 -0.95
N ILE A 19 -11.68 -14.58 0.17
CA ILE A 19 -12.95 -14.85 0.82
C ILE A 19 -13.97 -14.10 -0.04
N LEU A 20 -14.47 -14.79 -1.07
CA LEU A 20 -15.54 -14.27 -1.91
C LEU A 20 -16.78 -14.18 -1.03
N ALA A 21 -17.12 -12.96 -0.66
CA ALA A 21 -18.19 -12.63 0.28
C ALA A 21 -19.18 -11.72 -0.46
N ASP A 22 -20.35 -12.27 -0.78
CA ASP A 22 -21.36 -11.67 -1.65
C ASP A 22 -22.53 -11.02 -0.86
N ASP A 23 -22.36 -10.76 0.45
CA ASP A 23 -23.46 -10.35 1.32
C ASP A 23 -23.08 -9.18 2.28
N ALA A 24 -23.92 -8.16 2.34
CA ALA A 24 -23.85 -7.07 3.32
C ALA A 24 -23.93 -7.58 4.78
N SER A 25 -24.66 -8.68 5.01
CA SER A 25 -24.72 -9.39 6.30
C SER A 25 -23.35 -9.94 6.74
N GLU A 26 -22.53 -10.37 5.77
CA GLU A 26 -21.19 -10.86 6.05
C GLU A 26 -20.25 -9.72 6.47
N LEU A 27 -20.38 -8.54 5.83
CA LEU A 27 -19.64 -7.35 6.23
C LEU A 27 -20.00 -6.90 7.66
N GLU A 28 -21.29 -6.95 8.02
CA GLU A 28 -21.72 -6.64 9.39
C GLU A 28 -21.14 -7.65 10.41
N GLY A 29 -21.17 -8.94 10.09
CA GLY A 29 -20.62 -9.99 10.92
C GLY A 29 -19.12 -9.85 11.16
N ILE A 30 -18.35 -9.63 10.09
CA ILE A 30 -16.89 -9.49 10.18
C ILE A 30 -16.49 -8.17 10.86
N THR A 31 -17.25 -7.10 10.64
CA THR A 31 -17.04 -5.81 11.32
C THR A 31 -17.29 -5.94 12.82
N ARG A 32 -18.35 -6.64 13.23
CA ARG A 32 -18.62 -6.92 14.65
C ARG A 32 -17.50 -7.75 15.28
N ALA A 33 -17.07 -8.82 14.62
CA ALA A 33 -15.96 -9.64 15.09
C ALA A 33 -14.67 -8.83 15.27
N TRP A 34 -14.41 -7.86 14.39
CA TRP A 34 -13.27 -6.95 14.52
C TRP A 34 -13.43 -5.98 15.71
N GLN A 35 -14.60 -5.36 15.85
CA GLN A 35 -14.90 -4.44 16.97
C GLN A 35 -14.83 -5.13 18.33
N GLU A 36 -15.20 -6.41 18.40
CA GLU A 36 -15.12 -7.24 19.61
C GLU A 36 -13.70 -7.81 19.85
N GLY A 37 -12.75 -7.56 18.94
CA GLY A 37 -11.38 -8.06 19.04
C GLY A 37 -11.22 -9.56 18.74
N ALA A 38 -12.27 -10.20 18.21
CA ALA A 38 -12.23 -11.62 17.80
C ALA A 38 -11.37 -11.83 16.55
N ILE A 39 -11.19 -10.80 15.72
CA ILE A 39 -10.23 -10.78 14.61
C ILE A 39 -9.33 -9.55 14.67
N SER A 40 -8.09 -9.70 14.23
CA SER A 40 -7.11 -8.60 14.18
C SER A 40 -7.41 -7.59 13.06
N ASN A 41 -6.86 -6.38 13.14
CA ASN A 41 -6.85 -5.39 12.05
C ASN A 41 -6.39 -5.97 10.70
N TYR A 42 -5.35 -6.82 10.71
CA TYR A 42 -4.85 -7.45 9.48
C TYR A 42 -5.92 -8.29 8.78
N HIS A 43 -6.55 -9.22 9.52
CA HIS A 43 -7.62 -10.06 9.01
C HIS A 43 -8.81 -9.24 8.52
N TYR A 44 -9.23 -8.23 9.29
CA TYR A 44 -10.33 -7.35 8.87
C TYR A 44 -10.02 -6.61 7.56
N LEU A 45 -8.83 -6.02 7.43
CA LEU A 45 -8.39 -5.38 6.19
C LEU A 45 -8.27 -6.36 5.02
N MET A 46 -7.84 -7.60 5.26
CA MET A 46 -7.84 -8.64 4.23
C MET A 46 -9.24 -8.98 3.75
N HIS A 47 -10.22 -9.07 4.66
CA HIS A 47 -11.62 -9.26 4.30
C HIS A 47 -12.15 -8.10 3.46
N LEU A 48 -11.90 -6.85 3.87
CA LEU A 48 -12.30 -5.68 3.10
C LEU A 48 -11.68 -5.65 1.70
N ASN A 49 -10.40 -6.04 1.57
CA ASN A 49 -9.75 -6.16 0.27
C ASN A 49 -10.43 -7.23 -0.60
N SER A 50 -10.71 -8.41 -0.04
CA SER A 50 -11.35 -9.51 -0.75
C SER A 50 -12.76 -9.15 -1.22
N MET A 51 -13.55 -8.46 -0.40
CA MET A 51 -14.88 -7.95 -0.77
C MET A 51 -14.83 -6.85 -1.83
N ALA A 52 -13.70 -6.15 -1.95
CA ALA A 52 -13.45 -5.18 -3.01
C ALA A 52 -12.79 -5.81 -4.25
N ASP A 53 -12.94 -7.13 -4.43
CA ASP A 53 -12.39 -7.94 -5.52
C ASP A 53 -10.85 -7.92 -5.64
N ARG A 54 -10.15 -7.54 -4.56
CA ARG A 54 -8.68 -7.53 -4.55
C ARG A 54 -8.12 -8.89 -4.18
N SER A 55 -7.08 -9.31 -4.89
CA SER A 55 -6.43 -10.60 -4.65
C SER A 55 -4.95 -10.60 -4.97
N PHE A 56 -4.21 -11.54 -4.38
CA PHE A 56 -2.79 -11.75 -4.69
C PHE A 56 -2.56 -12.34 -6.09
N ASN A 57 -3.62 -12.81 -6.76
CA ASN A 57 -3.54 -13.45 -8.07
C ASN A 57 -3.52 -12.43 -9.23
N ASP A 58 -4.02 -11.22 -9.00
CA ASP A 58 -3.99 -10.13 -9.98
C ASP A 58 -3.19 -8.94 -9.43
N ILE A 59 -2.02 -8.69 -10.02
CA ILE A 59 -1.15 -7.57 -9.65
C ILE A 59 -1.77 -6.20 -9.94
N ALA A 60 -2.77 -6.10 -10.82
CA ALA A 60 -3.51 -4.87 -11.07
C ALA A 60 -4.54 -4.57 -9.98
N GLN A 61 -4.94 -5.59 -9.21
CA GLN A 61 -5.94 -5.50 -8.15
C GLN A 61 -5.38 -6.09 -6.83
N TYR A 62 -4.12 -5.80 -6.55
CA TYR A 62 -3.45 -6.33 -5.37
C TYR A 62 -4.06 -5.75 -4.08
N PRO A 63 -4.07 -6.49 -2.95
CA PRO A 63 -4.56 -5.98 -1.68
C PRO A 63 -3.82 -4.71 -1.23
N VAL A 64 -4.57 -3.75 -0.70
CA VAL A 64 -4.09 -2.44 -0.24
C VAL A 64 -4.11 -2.39 1.28
N PHE A 65 -3.00 -1.95 1.84
CA PHE A 65 -2.83 -1.69 3.27
C PHE A 65 -2.32 -0.26 3.47
N PRO A 66 -2.78 0.44 4.52
CA PRO A 66 -2.29 1.77 4.80
C PRO A 66 -0.85 1.72 5.32
N TRP A 67 -0.06 2.75 5.03
CA TRP A 67 1.10 3.07 5.86
C TRP A 67 0.63 3.35 7.28
N VAL A 68 1.30 2.77 8.28
CA VAL A 68 0.95 2.92 9.69
C VAL A 68 2.04 3.68 10.45
N ILE A 69 3.29 3.29 10.26
CA ILE A 69 4.44 3.96 10.87
C ILE A 69 4.88 5.12 9.97
N ARG A 70 5.19 6.27 10.57
CA ARG A 70 5.81 7.43 9.92
C ARG A 70 7.25 7.69 10.37
N ASP A 71 7.65 7.15 11.51
CA ASP A 71 9.02 7.27 12.02
C ASP A 71 9.91 6.15 11.45
N TYR A 72 10.86 6.56 10.61
CA TYR A 72 11.91 5.69 10.06
C TYR A 72 13.30 6.29 10.30
N ASP A 73 13.39 7.23 11.25
CA ASP A 73 14.61 7.97 11.61
C ASP A 73 15.16 7.53 12.95
N SER A 74 14.28 7.22 13.90
CA SER A 74 14.67 6.82 15.25
C SER A 74 15.34 5.45 15.26
N ASP A 75 16.38 5.31 16.09
CA ASP A 75 17.07 4.03 16.33
C ASP A 75 16.15 3.01 17.02
N GLU A 76 15.25 3.49 17.89
CA GLU A 76 14.21 2.70 18.56
C GLU A 76 12.83 3.29 18.29
N LEU A 77 11.87 2.41 18.00
CA LEU A 77 10.50 2.79 17.66
C LEU A 77 9.63 2.80 18.92
N ASP A 78 9.24 3.98 19.38
CA ASP A 78 8.31 4.14 20.51
C ASP A 78 6.86 3.97 20.06
N LEU A 79 6.25 2.83 20.40
CA LEU A 79 4.86 2.53 20.02
C LEU A 79 3.81 3.20 20.92
N GLU A 80 4.23 3.87 21.99
CA GLU A 80 3.34 4.65 22.85
C GLU A 80 3.27 6.13 22.40
N SER A 81 4.18 6.55 21.52
CA SER A 81 4.21 7.90 20.96
C SER A 81 3.29 8.04 19.74
N GLU A 82 2.39 9.03 19.77
CA GLU A 82 1.54 9.36 18.62
C GLU A 82 2.35 9.79 17.39
N GLU A 83 3.54 10.38 17.58
CA GLU A 83 4.41 10.83 16.49
C GLU A 83 5.00 9.68 15.66
N THR A 84 5.00 8.47 16.20
CA THR A 84 5.41 7.25 15.50
C THR A 84 4.44 6.87 14.40
N PHE A 85 3.17 7.23 14.55
CA PHE A 85 2.09 6.76 13.70
C PHE A 85 1.63 7.83 12.71
N ARG A 86 1.27 7.37 11.52
CA ARG A 86 0.63 8.18 10.49
C ARG A 86 -0.80 8.50 10.91
N ASP A 87 -1.22 9.74 10.68
CA ASP A 87 -2.64 10.10 10.75
C ASP A 87 -3.44 9.32 9.69
N LEU A 88 -4.21 8.32 10.15
CA LEU A 88 -5.01 7.44 9.30
C LEU A 88 -6.29 8.12 8.78
N SER A 89 -6.69 9.28 9.32
CA SER A 89 -7.88 10.02 8.86
C SER A 89 -7.66 10.73 7.53
N ARG A 90 -6.40 10.92 7.12
CA ARG A 90 -5.99 11.61 5.89
C ARG A 90 -5.41 10.64 4.88
N PRO A 91 -5.60 10.86 3.56
CA PRO A 91 -4.83 10.14 2.54
C PRO A 91 -3.37 10.59 2.53
N ILE A 92 -2.46 9.75 2.02
CA ILE A 92 -1.01 10.04 1.91
C ILE A 92 -0.75 11.38 1.22
N GLY A 93 -1.45 11.63 0.11
CA GLY A 93 -1.38 12.87 -0.67
C GLY A 93 -1.60 14.13 0.16
N ALA A 94 -2.37 14.04 1.25
CA ALA A 94 -2.73 15.16 2.10
C ALA A 94 -1.82 15.35 3.31
N LEU A 95 -0.88 14.44 3.61
CA LEU A 95 -0.07 14.52 4.83
C LEU A 95 0.97 15.64 4.80
N ASN A 96 1.51 15.96 3.63
CA ASN A 96 2.39 17.10 3.43
C ASN A 96 1.56 18.31 3.00
N GLU A 97 1.42 19.31 3.88
CA GLU A 97 0.57 20.48 3.67
C GLU A 97 1.04 21.36 2.52
N GLU A 98 2.36 21.55 2.36
CA GLU A 98 2.93 22.32 1.24
C GLU A 98 2.65 21.63 -0.10
N ARG A 99 2.80 20.31 -0.15
CA ARG A 99 2.45 19.52 -1.34
C ARG A 99 0.95 19.62 -1.63
N LEU A 100 0.10 19.47 -0.61
CA LEU A 100 -1.35 19.54 -0.76
C LEU A 100 -1.78 20.91 -1.29
N ALA A 101 -1.22 22.01 -0.77
CA ALA A 101 -1.51 23.36 -1.25
C ALA A 101 -1.23 23.49 -2.76
N ARG A 102 -0.05 23.02 -3.22
CA ARG A 102 0.30 23.02 -4.65
C ARG A 102 -0.65 22.16 -5.50
N LEU A 103 -1.11 21.02 -4.98
CA LEU A 103 -2.07 20.16 -5.68
C LEU A 103 -3.45 20.83 -5.80
N ILE A 104 -3.89 21.54 -4.77
CA ILE A 104 -5.14 22.31 -4.75
C ILE A 104 -5.05 23.49 -5.72
N ASP A 105 -3.95 24.24 -5.73
CA ASP A 105 -3.74 25.34 -6.67
C ASP A 105 -3.81 24.85 -8.13
N ARG A 106 -3.10 23.75 -8.43
CA ARG A 106 -3.16 23.11 -9.75
C ARG A 106 -4.59 22.69 -10.10
N TYR A 107 -5.32 22.08 -9.16
CA TYR A 107 -6.70 21.64 -9.35
C TYR A 107 -7.62 22.81 -9.75
N HIS A 108 -7.46 23.98 -9.12
CA HIS A 108 -8.24 25.16 -9.45
C HIS A 108 -7.96 25.69 -10.87
N THR A 109 -6.71 25.61 -11.34
CA THR A 109 -6.32 26.05 -12.68
C THR A 109 -6.53 25.02 -13.80
N MET A 110 -6.88 23.78 -13.45
CA MET A 110 -7.05 22.67 -14.40
C MET A 110 -8.39 22.77 -15.16
N GLU A 111 -8.39 22.38 -16.44
CA GLU A 111 -9.60 22.16 -17.23
C GLU A 111 -10.28 20.83 -16.85
N ASP A 112 -11.58 20.69 -17.08
CA ASP A 112 -12.28 19.46 -16.77
C ASP A 112 -11.85 18.28 -17.68
N PRO A 113 -11.76 17.04 -17.15
CA PRO A 113 -12.06 16.65 -15.78
C PRO A 113 -10.91 16.93 -14.81
N LYS A 114 -11.24 17.59 -13.68
CA LYS A 114 -10.26 17.93 -12.64
C LYS A 114 -9.96 16.75 -11.71
N TYR A 115 -8.71 16.66 -11.27
CA TYR A 115 -8.27 15.66 -10.30
C TYR A 115 -7.17 16.20 -9.37
N LEU A 116 -7.15 15.72 -8.13
CA LEU A 116 -6.08 16.06 -7.18
C LEU A 116 -4.83 15.22 -7.40
N TYR A 117 -4.98 13.94 -7.71
CA TYR A 117 -3.87 13.00 -7.85
C TYR A 117 -3.86 12.41 -9.25
N GLY A 118 -2.74 12.56 -9.96
CA GLY A 118 -2.57 12.02 -11.33
C GLY A 118 -2.16 10.56 -11.36
N THR A 119 -1.95 9.96 -10.18
CA THR A 119 -1.52 8.59 -9.97
C THR A 119 -2.39 7.92 -8.93
N HIS A 120 -2.33 6.59 -8.91
CA HIS A 120 -3.14 5.76 -8.05
C HIS A 120 -2.25 5.09 -7.00
N TYR A 121 -2.75 4.99 -5.76
CA TYR A 121 -2.05 4.36 -4.63
C TYR A 121 -1.80 2.85 -4.80
N SER A 122 -2.44 2.22 -5.79
CA SER A 122 -2.33 0.80 -6.09
C SER A 122 -2.15 0.63 -7.60
N THR A 123 -0.96 0.21 -8.02
CA THR A 123 -0.63 -0.07 -9.42
C THR A 123 0.22 -1.34 -9.52
N PRO A 124 0.19 -2.06 -10.66
CA PRO A 124 1.11 -3.17 -10.90
C PRO A 124 2.58 -2.78 -10.69
N ALA A 125 2.96 -1.56 -11.09
CA ALA A 125 4.32 -1.04 -10.95
C ALA A 125 4.75 -0.97 -9.47
N TYR A 126 3.88 -0.48 -8.58
CA TYR A 126 4.17 -0.42 -7.14
C TYR A 126 4.23 -1.82 -6.51
N VAL A 127 3.36 -2.73 -6.92
CA VAL A 127 3.39 -4.12 -6.43
C VAL A 127 4.73 -4.78 -6.77
N VAL A 128 5.18 -4.68 -8.01
CA VAL A 128 6.47 -5.28 -8.41
C VAL A 128 7.67 -4.51 -7.87
N TYR A 129 7.54 -3.19 -7.62
CA TYR A 129 8.54 -2.39 -6.92
C TYR A 129 8.85 -2.98 -5.53
N TYR A 130 7.82 -3.22 -4.70
CA TYR A 130 8.01 -3.82 -3.37
C TYR A 130 8.43 -5.30 -3.44
N LEU A 131 7.90 -6.06 -4.40
CA LEU A 131 8.13 -7.50 -4.50
C LEU A 131 9.38 -7.89 -5.29
N VAL A 132 10.18 -6.93 -5.78
CA VAL A 132 11.30 -7.21 -6.70
C VAL A 132 12.28 -8.30 -6.21
N ARG A 133 12.49 -8.40 -4.89
CA ARG A 133 13.37 -9.40 -4.25
C ARG A 133 12.68 -10.76 -4.02
N SER A 134 11.36 -10.78 -3.85
CA SER A 134 10.60 -12.00 -3.52
C SER A 134 9.98 -12.66 -4.75
N ALA A 135 9.62 -11.88 -5.78
CA ALA A 135 8.94 -12.33 -6.98
C ALA A 135 9.45 -11.60 -8.24
N PRO A 136 10.76 -11.70 -8.55
CA PRO A 136 11.40 -10.94 -9.64
C PRO A 136 10.81 -11.21 -11.02
N GLN A 137 10.21 -12.38 -11.23
CA GLN A 137 9.52 -12.73 -12.49
C GLN A 137 8.36 -11.79 -12.83
N HIS A 138 7.67 -11.24 -11.83
CA HIS A 138 6.58 -10.28 -12.08
C HIS A 138 7.14 -8.92 -12.52
N ALA A 139 8.22 -8.46 -11.88
CA ALA A 139 8.92 -7.24 -12.29
C ALA A 139 9.39 -7.33 -13.75
N LEU A 140 10.00 -8.45 -14.14
CA LEU A 140 10.43 -8.66 -15.53
C LEU A 140 9.26 -8.64 -16.52
N ARG A 141 8.10 -9.19 -16.18
CA ARG A 141 6.92 -9.17 -17.06
C ARG A 141 6.38 -7.74 -17.23
N VAL A 142 6.27 -6.99 -16.14
CA VAL A 142 5.75 -5.61 -16.16
C VAL A 142 6.69 -4.67 -16.92
N HIS A 143 8.00 -4.89 -16.84
CA HIS A 143 9.02 -4.02 -17.46
C HIS A 143 9.59 -4.55 -18.79
N GLY A 144 8.84 -5.38 -19.52
CA GLY A 144 9.22 -5.78 -20.89
C GLY A 144 10.49 -6.65 -20.97
N GLY A 145 10.74 -7.49 -19.95
CA GLY A 145 11.82 -8.46 -19.91
C GLY A 145 13.13 -7.95 -19.28
N LYS A 146 13.16 -6.73 -18.75
CA LYS A 146 14.32 -6.15 -18.06
C LYS A 146 13.93 -5.62 -16.69
N PHE A 147 14.89 -5.53 -15.78
CA PHE A 147 14.67 -4.81 -14.53
C PHE A 147 14.62 -3.30 -14.78
N ASP A 148 13.99 -2.58 -13.84
CA ASP A 148 13.99 -1.12 -13.88
C ASP A 148 15.40 -0.55 -13.62
N HIS A 149 15.59 0.74 -13.88
CA HIS A 149 16.80 1.45 -13.50
C HIS A 149 17.06 1.31 -11.99
N ALA A 150 18.33 1.10 -11.61
CA ALA A 150 18.73 0.87 -10.22
C ALA A 150 18.29 2.01 -9.28
N ASP A 151 18.32 3.25 -9.78
CA ASP A 151 17.91 4.45 -9.02
C ASP A 151 16.40 4.48 -8.70
N ARG A 152 15.60 3.65 -9.38
CA ARG A 152 14.15 3.50 -9.14
C ARG A 152 13.78 2.18 -8.48
N ALA A 153 14.76 1.33 -8.18
CA ALA A 153 14.49 0.08 -7.49
C ALA A 153 14.19 0.31 -6.00
N PHE A 154 13.36 -0.54 -5.42
CA PHE A 154 13.10 -0.50 -3.98
C PHE A 154 14.38 -0.80 -3.19
N ALA A 155 14.87 0.22 -2.48
CA ALA A 155 16.12 0.17 -1.73
C ALA A 155 15.95 0.37 -0.22
N SER A 156 15.05 1.28 0.20
CA SER A 156 14.89 1.70 1.59
C SER A 156 13.43 2.02 1.90
N ILE A 157 12.92 1.54 3.02
CA ILE A 157 11.56 1.84 3.51
C ILE A 157 11.44 3.35 3.81
N LYS A 158 12.42 3.92 4.51
CA LYS A 158 12.50 5.36 4.80
C LYS A 158 12.43 6.18 3.51
N GLY A 159 13.29 5.85 2.54
CA GLY A 159 13.33 6.57 1.27
C GLY A 159 11.99 6.48 0.52
N THR A 160 11.35 5.30 0.52
CA THR A 160 10.01 5.15 -0.07
C THR A 160 8.95 5.99 0.65
N TRP A 161 8.95 6.00 1.98
CA TRP A 161 8.05 6.83 2.78
C TRP A 161 8.22 8.32 2.47
N GLU A 162 9.45 8.82 2.44
CA GLU A 162 9.77 10.21 2.09
C GLU A 162 9.30 10.55 0.67
N MET A 163 9.50 9.65 -0.30
CA MET A 163 9.01 9.82 -1.67
C MET A 163 7.48 9.90 -1.73
N CYS A 164 6.77 9.04 -1.00
CA CYS A 164 5.30 9.09 -0.89
C CYS A 164 4.78 10.42 -0.32
N LEU A 165 5.60 11.18 0.42
CA LEU A 165 5.23 12.48 0.99
C LEU A 165 5.64 13.69 0.13
N THR A 166 6.65 13.54 -0.73
CA THR A 166 7.30 14.67 -1.40
C THR A 166 7.12 14.65 -2.91
N ASN A 167 7.07 13.47 -3.54
CA ASN A 167 6.87 13.35 -4.96
C ASN A 167 5.45 13.80 -5.33
N SER A 168 5.33 14.61 -6.37
CA SER A 168 4.04 15.10 -6.89
C SER A 168 3.28 14.02 -7.66
N ALA A 169 3.96 12.94 -8.05
CA ALA A 169 3.41 11.79 -8.74
C ALA A 169 3.22 10.56 -7.84
N ASP A 170 3.64 10.56 -6.58
CA ASP A 170 3.46 9.39 -5.70
C ASP A 170 2.51 9.72 -4.56
N VAL A 171 1.43 8.94 -4.44
CA VAL A 171 0.39 9.05 -3.42
C VAL A 171 -0.05 7.68 -2.92
#